data_AF-A0A2H3DGL7-F1
#
_entry.id   AF-A0A2H3DGL7-F1
#
_cell.length_a   1.000
_cell.length_b   1.000
_cell.length_c   1.000
_cell.angle_alpha   90.00
_cell.angle_beta   90.00
_cell.angle_gamma   90.00
#
_symmetry.space_group_name_H-M   'P 1'
#
loop_
_entity.id
_entity.type
_entity.pdbx_description
1 polymer ?
#
loop_
_entity_poly.entity_id
_entity_poly.type
_entity_poly.pdbx_seq_one_letter_code
_entity_poly.pdbx_strand_id
1 'polypeptide(L)'
;PEDYVTSGPSSRVTQVGSFYRTEDGDDLWDEMPTDDQMDVTCGVYKIERVEDVGRSGIRGDGRGRLTERVSWFPKDASWRGSNLNGGFWSSDAQSWYQRRVEKCLGGQFKCENQTEWKKSLKLWQEALKVTDTLEKLSRSF
;
A
#
# COMPACT_ATOMS: atom_id res chain seq x y z
N PRO A 1 30.43 7.92 17.25
CA PRO A 1 29.49 8.39 18.29
C PRO A 1 28.30 7.45 18.32
N GLU A 2 28.08 6.77 19.45
CA GLU A 2 26.90 5.91 19.62
C GLU A 2 25.71 6.82 19.93
N ASP A 3 24.72 6.85 19.02
CA ASP A 3 23.47 7.58 19.23
C ASP A 3 22.64 6.82 20.26
N TYR A 4 22.64 7.29 21.50
CA TYR A 4 21.77 6.77 22.54
C TYR A 4 20.33 7.18 22.28
N VAL A 5 19.41 6.22 22.30
CA VAL A 5 17.97 6.47 22.33
C VAL A 5 17.63 7.14 23.66
N THR A 6 17.48 8.47 23.66
CA THR A 6 17.20 9.27 24.87
C THR A 6 15.72 9.34 25.24
N SER A 7 14.85 8.79 24.39
CA SER A 7 13.40 8.74 24.62
C SER A 7 12.84 7.40 24.15
N GLY A 8 12.17 6.70 25.06
CA GLY A 8 11.41 5.48 24.80
C GLY A 8 9.98 5.78 24.33
N PRO A 9 9.21 4.73 23.98
CA PRO A 9 7.98 4.86 23.18
C PRO A 9 6.98 5.81 23.83
N SER A 10 6.19 6.52 23.01
CA SER A 10 5.31 7.55 23.58
C SER A 10 4.28 6.91 24.52
N SER A 11 3.71 7.73 25.40
CA SER A 11 2.65 7.31 26.33
C SER A 11 1.46 6.60 25.67
N ARG A 12 1.31 6.69 24.34
CA ARG A 12 0.23 6.07 23.57
C ARG A 12 0.56 4.65 23.09
N VAL A 13 1.78 4.15 23.28
CA VAL A 13 2.19 2.83 22.79
C VAL A 13 1.35 1.68 23.36
N THR A 14 0.79 1.85 24.56
CA THR A 14 -0.13 0.86 25.16
C THR A 14 -1.54 0.90 24.56
N GLN A 15 -1.89 1.95 23.80
CA GLN A 15 -3.21 2.13 23.17
C GLN A 15 -3.20 1.72 21.69
N VAL A 16 -2.10 1.99 20.98
CA VAL A 16 -2.00 1.83 19.52
C VAL A 16 -0.77 1.03 19.09
N GLY A 17 0.06 0.57 20.02
CA GLY A 17 1.26 -0.16 19.72
C GLY A 17 1.08 -1.67 19.62
N SER A 18 2.10 -2.34 19.09
CA SER A 18 2.26 -3.78 19.09
C SER A 18 3.24 -4.19 20.17
N PHE A 19 3.00 -5.37 20.75
CA PHE A 19 3.84 -5.98 21.76
C PHE A 19 4.54 -7.20 21.17
N TYR A 20 5.85 -7.29 21.38
CA TYR A 20 6.66 -8.44 21.01
C TYR A 20 7.52 -8.85 22.20
N ARG A 21 7.67 -10.15 22.41
CA ARG A 21 8.60 -10.69 23.40
C ARG A 21 9.75 -11.37 22.69
N THR A 22 10.99 -11.00 23.03
CA THR A 22 12.19 -11.66 22.49
C THR A 22 12.43 -13.01 23.16
N GLU A 23 13.26 -13.85 22.56
CA GLU A 23 13.67 -15.13 23.16
C GLU A 23 14.43 -14.93 24.48
N ASP A 24 15.14 -13.80 24.60
CA ASP A 24 15.87 -13.39 25.81
C ASP A 24 14.95 -12.87 26.94
N GLY A 25 13.64 -12.74 26.65
CA GLY A 25 12.62 -12.31 27.62
C GLY A 25 12.39 -10.79 27.66
N ASP A 26 12.97 -10.04 26.73
CA ASP A 26 12.75 -8.60 26.64
C ASP A 26 11.39 -8.30 26.02
N ASP A 27 10.70 -7.34 26.63
CA ASP A 27 9.40 -6.83 26.18
C ASP A 27 9.63 -5.61 25.26
N LEU A 28 9.37 -5.79 23.96
CA LEU A 28 9.47 -4.75 22.94
C LEU A 28 8.08 -4.18 22.62
N TRP A 29 8.02 -2.85 22.60
CA TRP A 29 6.81 -2.09 22.27
C TRP A 29 7.10 -1.17 21.09
N ASP A 30 6.31 -1.29 20.03
CA ASP A 30 6.41 -0.43 18.85
C ASP A 30 5.06 0.26 18.57
N GLU A 31 5.08 1.53 18.17
CA GLU A 31 3.86 2.26 17.83
C GLU A 31 3.39 1.85 16.43
N MET A 32 2.18 1.30 16.32
CA MET A 32 1.59 1.06 15.01
C MET A 32 0.89 2.34 14.53
N PRO A 33 1.02 2.71 13.24
CA PRO A 33 0.24 3.78 12.68
C PRO A 33 -1.25 3.40 12.72
N THR A 34 -2.08 4.34 13.15
CA THR A 34 -3.55 4.20 13.05
C THR A 34 -4.01 4.21 11.59
N ASP A 35 -5.20 3.69 11.32
CA ASP A 35 -5.78 3.67 9.96
C ASP A 35 -5.79 5.05 9.29
N ASP A 36 -6.05 6.11 10.05
CA ASP A 36 -6.04 7.48 9.52
C ASP A 36 -4.62 7.95 9.18
N GLN A 37 -3.62 7.62 10.01
CA GLN A 37 -2.21 7.91 9.71
C GLN A 37 -1.72 7.12 8.49
N MET A 38 -2.16 5.88 8.36
CA MET A 38 -1.89 5.07 7.17
C MET A 38 -2.54 5.68 5.93
N ASP A 39 -3.77 6.16 6.04
CA ASP A 39 -4.47 6.83 4.94
C ASP A 39 -3.77 8.11 4.49
N VAL A 40 -3.26 8.92 5.43
CA VAL A 40 -2.43 10.08 5.12
C VAL A 40 -1.13 9.66 4.43
N THR A 41 -0.42 8.67 4.99
CA THR A 41 0.85 8.16 4.45
C THR A 41 0.70 7.58 3.05
N CYS A 42 -0.40 6.85 2.79
CA CYS A 42 -0.70 6.28 1.47
C CYS A 42 -1.28 7.31 0.49
N GLY A 43 -1.54 8.55 0.91
CA GLY A 43 -2.15 9.60 0.09
C GLY A 43 -3.55 9.23 -0.37
N VAL A 44 -4.43 8.87 0.57
CA VAL A 44 -5.81 8.47 0.28
C VAL A 44 -6.71 9.69 0.06
N TYR A 45 -7.45 9.69 -1.04
CA TYR A 45 -8.47 10.68 -1.37
C TYR A 45 -9.85 10.03 -1.44
N LYS A 46 -10.87 10.73 -0.94
CA LYS A 46 -12.28 10.35 -1.10
C LYS A 46 -12.83 11.14 -2.29
N ILE A 47 -13.22 10.42 -3.33
CA ILE A 47 -13.81 11.00 -4.55
C ILE A 47 -15.29 10.68 -4.54
N GLU A 48 -16.11 11.70 -4.73
CA GLU A 48 -17.55 11.55 -4.86
C GLU A 48 -17.88 11.40 -6.33
N ARG A 49 -18.56 10.30 -6.67
CA ARG A 49 -19.08 10.11 -8.01
C ARG A 49 -20.57 10.43 -7.99
N VAL A 50 -20.97 11.40 -8.81
CA VAL A 50 -22.37 11.59 -9.16
C VAL A 50 -22.64 10.60 -10.29
N GLU A 51 -23.55 9.65 -10.08
CA GLU A 51 -24.02 8.84 -11.20
C GLU A 51 -24.81 9.75 -12.14
N ASP A 52 -24.40 9.79 -13.42
CA ASP A 52 -25.27 10.28 -14.47
C ASP A 52 -26.50 9.37 -14.47
N VAL A 53 -27.65 9.93 -14.06
CA VAL A 53 -28.94 9.23 -14.01
C VAL A 53 -29.40 8.97 -15.45
N GLY A 54 -28.76 7.99 -16.07
CA GLY A 54 -29.20 7.33 -17.28
C GLY A 54 -30.14 6.19 -16.90
N ARG A 55 -31.43 6.50 -16.82
CA ARG A 55 -32.53 5.55 -17.06
C ARG A 55 -32.85 4.56 -15.92
N SER A 56 -33.45 5.04 -14.84
CA SER A 56 -34.51 4.29 -14.16
C SER A 56 -35.41 5.25 -13.38
N GLY A 57 -36.48 5.71 -14.02
CA GLY A 57 -37.59 6.28 -13.29
C GLY A 57 -38.32 5.14 -12.60
N ILE A 58 -38.16 5.01 -11.28
CA ILE A 58 -39.15 4.56 -10.28
C ILE A 58 -38.42 4.43 -8.93
N ARG A 59 -38.85 5.29 -8.00
CA ARG A 59 -38.80 5.19 -6.52
C ARG A 59 -37.44 5.30 -5.81
N GLY A 60 -37.32 6.38 -5.04
CA GLY A 60 -36.46 6.46 -3.85
C GLY A 60 -35.60 7.72 -3.85
N ASP A 61 -35.84 8.61 -2.89
CA ASP A 61 -35.07 9.82 -2.61
C ASP A 61 -33.68 9.51 -2.01
N GLY A 62 -32.99 8.55 -2.62
CA GLY A 62 -31.67 8.08 -2.24
C GLY A 62 -30.78 8.17 -3.46
N ARG A 63 -30.40 9.40 -3.86
CA ARG A 63 -29.25 9.58 -4.77
C ARG A 63 -28.04 9.00 -4.04
N GLY A 64 -27.72 7.73 -4.31
CA GLY A 64 -26.61 7.01 -3.74
C GLY A 64 -25.32 7.67 -4.19
N ARG A 65 -24.82 8.63 -3.41
CA ARG A 65 -23.52 9.25 -3.61
C ARG A 65 -22.46 8.19 -3.32
N LEU A 66 -22.04 7.49 -4.37
CA LEU A 66 -20.96 6.51 -4.27
C LEU A 66 -19.67 7.29 -4.00
N THR A 67 -19.11 7.08 -2.82
CA THR A 67 -17.81 7.65 -2.45
C THR A 67 -16.75 6.59 -2.69
N GLU A 68 -15.84 6.85 -3.62
CA GLU A 68 -14.71 5.98 -3.89
C GLU A 68 -13.46 6.44 -3.13
N ARG A 69 -12.74 5.49 -2.54
CA ARG A 69 -11.44 5.76 -1.91
C ARG A 69 -10.34 5.35 -2.88
N VAL A 70 -9.57 6.32 -3.33
CA VAL A 70 -8.38 6.11 -4.19
C VAL A 70 -7.13 6.54 -3.44
N SER A 71 -5.96 6.04 -3.81
CA SER A 71 -4.71 6.38 -3.11
C SER A 71 -3.50 6.50 -4.04
N TRP A 72 -2.48 7.22 -3.58
CA TRP A 72 -1.22 7.39 -4.31
C TRP A 72 -0.33 6.15 -4.23
N PHE A 73 -0.27 5.57 -3.03
CA PHE A 73 0.43 4.34 -2.73
C PHE A 73 -0.58 3.25 -2.32
N PRO A 74 -0.26 1.96 -2.52
CA PRO A 74 -1.15 0.89 -2.13
C PRO A 74 -1.36 0.93 -0.62
N LYS A 75 -2.61 0.76 -0.21
CA LYS A 75 -2.90 0.50 1.19
C LYS A 75 -2.28 -0.82 1.60
N ASP A 76 -2.01 -0.94 2.88
CA ASP A 76 -1.44 -2.11 3.54
C ASP A 76 -2.18 -3.42 3.21
N ALA A 77 -3.52 -3.42 3.15
CA ALA A 77 -4.29 -4.59 2.71
C ALA A 77 -3.98 -5.03 1.25
N SER A 78 -3.69 -4.10 0.35
CA SER A 78 -3.29 -4.41 -1.03
C SER A 78 -1.81 -4.82 -1.10
N TRP A 79 -0.96 -4.21 -0.30
CA TRP A 79 0.48 -4.54 -0.22
C TRP A 79 0.71 -5.94 0.36
N ARG A 80 0.06 -6.28 1.48
CA ARG A 80 0.20 -7.58 2.14
C ARG A 80 -0.21 -8.77 1.27
N GLY A 81 -1.19 -8.58 0.39
CA GLY A 81 -1.62 -9.59 -0.57
C GLY A 81 -0.68 -9.74 -1.78
N SER A 82 0.36 -8.92 -1.87
CA SER A 82 1.34 -8.97 -2.96
C SER A 82 2.60 -9.73 -2.54
N ASN A 83 3.32 -10.29 -3.52
CA ASN A 83 4.63 -10.90 -3.27
C ASN A 83 5.74 -9.89 -2.99
N LEU A 84 5.46 -8.57 -3.04
CA LEU A 84 6.41 -7.55 -2.60
C LEU A 84 6.44 -7.45 -1.07
N ASN A 85 5.45 -8.02 -0.38
CA ASN A 85 5.42 -8.11 1.07
C ASN A 85 6.22 -9.33 1.57
N GLY A 86 7.54 -9.31 1.37
CA GLY A 86 8.46 -10.36 1.84
C GLY A 86 8.88 -10.24 3.31
N GLY A 87 8.31 -9.29 4.07
CA GLY A 87 8.73 -8.96 5.44
C GLY A 87 9.96 -8.06 5.53
N PHE A 88 10.58 -7.72 4.39
CA PHE A 88 11.69 -6.78 4.30
C PHE A 88 11.61 -5.98 2.98
N TRP A 89 12.37 -4.89 2.90
CA TRP A 89 12.46 -4.09 1.68
C TRP A 89 13.36 -4.77 0.64
N SER A 90 12.76 -5.55 -0.25
CA SER A 90 13.48 -6.30 -1.29
C SER A 90 13.86 -5.40 -2.48
N SER A 91 14.79 -5.87 -3.32
CA SER A 91 15.13 -5.22 -4.59
C SER A 91 13.91 -5.05 -5.51
N ASP A 92 12.99 -6.02 -5.50
CA ASP A 92 11.74 -5.95 -6.26
C ASP A 92 10.79 -4.87 -5.72
N ALA A 93 10.70 -4.74 -4.38
CA ALA A 93 9.90 -3.70 -3.74
C ALA A 93 10.47 -2.30 -4.05
N GLN A 94 11.81 -2.17 -4.00
CA GLN A 94 12.50 -0.94 -4.39
C GLN A 94 12.26 -0.59 -5.86
N SER A 95 12.43 -1.56 -6.76
CA SER A 95 12.25 -1.37 -8.21
C SER A 95 10.81 -0.96 -8.54
N TRP A 96 9.83 -1.59 -7.89
CA TRP A 96 8.43 -1.22 -8.00
C TRP A 96 8.19 0.23 -7.53
N TYR A 97 8.73 0.60 -6.36
CA TYR A 97 8.53 1.92 -5.79
C TYR A 97 9.13 3.01 -6.66
N GLN A 98 10.36 2.82 -7.16
CA GLN A 98 11.02 3.76 -8.07
C GLN A 98 10.18 3.97 -9.33
N ARG A 99 9.72 2.90 -9.99
CA ARG A 99 8.85 3.03 -11.17
C ARG A 99 7.51 3.68 -10.84
N ARG A 100 6.97 3.48 -9.64
CA ARG A 100 5.74 4.16 -9.19
C ARG A 100 5.99 5.66 -9.05
N VAL A 101 7.06 6.06 -8.39
CA VAL A 101 7.46 7.47 -8.21
C VAL A 101 7.73 8.14 -9.57
N GLU A 102 8.43 7.48 -10.48
CA GLU A 102 8.65 7.98 -11.83
C GLU A 102 7.35 8.25 -12.57
N LYS A 103 6.36 7.35 -12.46
CA LYS A 103 5.02 7.58 -13.03
C LYS A 103 4.31 8.76 -12.38
N CYS A 104 4.41 8.92 -11.06
CA CYS A 104 3.87 10.07 -10.33
C CYS A 104 4.43 11.39 -10.87
N LEU A 105 5.75 11.48 -10.96
CA LEU A 105 6.46 12.69 -11.38
C LEU A 105 6.33 12.96 -12.87
N GLY A 106 6.21 11.91 -13.69
CA GLY A 106 6.02 12.01 -15.14
C GLY A 106 4.62 12.41 -15.59
N GLY A 107 3.69 12.69 -14.67
CA GLY A 107 2.33 13.16 -14.99
C GLY A 107 1.39 12.11 -15.61
N GLN A 108 1.85 10.87 -15.80
CA GLN A 108 1.04 9.75 -16.32
C GLN A 108 0.30 9.01 -15.19
N PHE A 109 0.03 9.71 -14.10
CA PHE A 109 -0.36 9.10 -12.85
C PHE A 109 -1.85 9.18 -12.59
N LYS A 110 -2.42 8.06 -12.12
CA LYS A 110 -3.78 7.98 -11.62
C LYS A 110 -3.75 7.38 -10.21
N CYS A 111 -4.47 8.01 -9.27
CA CYS A 111 -4.77 7.39 -7.98
C CYS A 111 -5.58 6.10 -8.22
N GLU A 112 -5.17 5.02 -7.56
CA GLU A 112 -5.81 3.72 -7.74
C GLU A 112 -6.73 3.40 -6.56
N ASN A 113 -7.86 2.77 -6.84
CA ASN A 113 -8.68 2.16 -5.80
C ASN A 113 -8.15 0.77 -5.40
N GLN A 114 -8.76 0.15 -4.39
CA GLN A 114 -8.30 -1.14 -3.85
C GLN A 114 -8.23 -2.25 -4.92
N THR A 115 -9.20 -2.30 -5.84
CA THR A 115 -9.27 -3.32 -6.89
C THR A 115 -8.20 -3.09 -7.95
N GLU A 116 -7.97 -1.84 -8.32
CA GLU A 116 -6.89 -1.45 -9.24
C GLU A 116 -5.52 -1.80 -8.67
N TRP A 117 -5.29 -1.50 -7.39
CA TRP A 117 -4.04 -1.87 -6.71
C TRP A 117 -3.76 -3.36 -6.72
N LYS A 118 -4.75 -4.19 -6.38
CA LYS A 118 -4.61 -5.65 -6.44
C LYS A 118 -4.21 -6.13 -7.83
N LYS A 119 -4.80 -5.54 -8.88
CA LYS A 119 -4.46 -5.86 -10.27
C LYS A 119 -3.06 -5.38 -10.64
N SER A 120 -2.70 -4.14 -10.33
CA SER A 120 -1.40 -3.56 -10.68
C SER A 120 -0.25 -4.31 -10.00
N LEU A 121 -0.39 -4.64 -8.71
CA LEU A 121 0.64 -5.37 -7.97
C LEU A 121 0.79 -6.81 -8.48
N LYS A 122 -0.32 -7.46 -8.86
CA LYS A 122 -0.28 -8.78 -9.49
C LYS A 122 0.37 -8.75 -10.87
N LEU A 123 0.08 -7.74 -11.69
CA LEU A 123 0.71 -7.60 -13.01
C LEU A 123 2.23 -7.41 -12.90
N TRP A 124 2.68 -6.62 -11.92
CA TRP A 124 4.10 -6.45 -11.64
C TRP A 124 4.79 -7.78 -11.32
N GLN A 125 4.14 -8.62 -10.51
CA GLN A 125 4.63 -9.97 -10.19
C GLN A 125 4.76 -10.83 -11.44
N GLU A 126 3.77 -10.81 -12.34
CA GLU A 126 3.81 -11.60 -13.59
C GLU A 126 4.95 -11.12 -14.49
N ALA A 127 5.16 -9.80 -14.60
CA ALA A 127 6.26 -9.23 -15.37
C ALA A 127 7.65 -9.65 -14.85
N LEU A 128 7.86 -9.62 -13.52
CA LEU A 128 9.12 -10.05 -12.91
C LEU A 128 9.44 -11.52 -13.18
N LYS A 129 8.41 -12.39 -13.12
CA LYS A 129 8.57 -13.81 -13.44
C LYS A 129 8.98 -14.02 -14.90
N VAL A 130 8.36 -13.30 -15.83
CA VAL A 130 8.70 -13.38 -17.26
C VAL A 130 10.15 -12.94 -17.49
N THR A 131 10.59 -11.85 -16.88
CA THR A 131 11.98 -11.38 -17.03
C THR A 131 13.01 -12.36 -16.46
N ASP A 132 12.74 -12.96 -15.30
CA ASP A 132 13.62 -13.98 -14.70
C ASP A 132 13.70 -15.24 -15.59
N THR A 133 12.58 -15.68 -16.16
CA THR A 133 12.59 -16.81 -17.11
C THR A 133 13.36 -16.50 -18.39
N LEU A 134 13.22 -15.28 -18.92
CA LEU A 134 13.93 -14.84 -20.11
C LEU A 134 15.44 -14.76 -19.88
N GLU A 135 15.86 -14.23 -18.74
CA GLU A 135 17.28 -14.14 -18.37
C GLU A 135 17.92 -15.53 -18.17
N LYS A 136 17.19 -16.46 -17.56
CA LYS A 136 17.65 -17.85 -17.43
C LYS A 136 17.83 -18.52 -18.79
N LEU A 137 16.87 -18.34 -19.69
CA LEU A 137 16.96 -18.86 -21.06
C LEU A 137 18.13 -18.21 -21.81
N SER A 138 18.30 -16.88 -21.73
CA SER A 138 19.40 -16.20 -22.43
C SER A 138 20.78 -16.64 -21.95
N ARG A 139 20.94 -17.04 -20.69
CA ARG A 139 22.19 -17.59 -20.16
C ARG A 139 22.45 -19.04 -20.57
N SER A 140 21.43 -19.75 -21.06
CA SER A 140 21.54 -21.13 -21.54
C SER A 140 21.85 -21.26 -23.04
N PHE A 141 21.92 -20.13 -23.75
CA PHE A 141 22.39 -20.01 -25.13
C PHE A 141 23.81 -19.43 -25.16
#